data_AF-A0A3B9DAD3-F1
#
_entry.id   AF-A0A3B9DAD3-F1
#
_cell.length_a   1.000
_cell.length_b   1.000
_cell.length_c   1.000
_cell.angle_alpha   90.00
_cell.angle_beta   90.00
_cell.angle_gamma   90.00
#
_symmetry.space_group_name_H-M   'P 1'
#
loop_
_entity.id
_entity.type
_entity.pdbx_description
1 polymer ?
#
loop_
_entity_poly.entity_id
_entity_poly.type
_entity_poly.pdbx_seq_one_letter_code
_entity_poly.pdbx_strand_id
1 'polypeptide(L)'
;MGNIHENIKKDLLYLYNELYCLSQCESAGNFFDKKFLRSLKYKPEEVEEVLSSSVDILDKKKTGNNSEIISNIQTVEQVRKYFEDNLLVVCQPNISEEEKSSVLKKVTLEEIKHLYQIVFGISLADKCKKIDAVYRIRDFFENEKRTVDLTKNLY
;
A
#
# COMPACT_ATOMS: atom_id res chain seq x y z
N MET A 1 -15.06 6.58 -33.09
CA MET A 1 -14.41 5.53 -32.28
C MET A 1 -15.33 5.04 -31.14
N GLY A 2 -16.58 4.70 -31.42
CA GLY A 2 -17.60 4.41 -30.38
C GLY A 2 -17.96 2.94 -30.15
N ASN A 3 -17.36 1.99 -30.89
CA ASN A 3 -17.90 0.62 -31.00
C ASN A 3 -16.97 -0.48 -30.45
N ILE A 4 -15.68 -0.18 -30.25
CA ILE A 4 -14.70 -1.18 -29.78
C ILE A 4 -14.96 -1.53 -28.31
N HIS A 5 -15.24 -0.53 -27.49
CA HIS A 5 -15.45 -0.76 -26.06
C HIS A 5 -16.74 -1.57 -25.78
N GLU A 6 -17.80 -1.34 -26.53
CA GLU A 6 -19.03 -2.12 -26.39
C GLU A 6 -18.86 -3.57 -26.87
N ASN A 7 -18.11 -3.78 -27.95
CA ASN A 7 -17.80 -5.14 -28.42
C ASN A 7 -16.94 -5.90 -27.42
N ILE A 8 -15.91 -5.28 -26.84
CA ILE A 8 -15.08 -5.89 -25.79
C ILE A 8 -15.92 -6.24 -24.56
N LYS A 9 -16.87 -5.38 -24.15
CA LYS A 9 -17.79 -5.69 -23.04
C LYS A 9 -18.65 -6.92 -23.34
N LYS A 10 -19.20 -7.02 -24.55
CA LYS A 10 -20.01 -8.17 -24.99
C LYS A 10 -19.18 -9.45 -25.02
N ASP A 11 -17.98 -9.40 -25.57
CA ASP A 11 -17.08 -10.56 -25.63
C ASP A 11 -16.67 -11.04 -24.23
N LEU A 12 -16.40 -10.10 -23.31
CA LEU A 12 -16.08 -10.41 -21.92
C LEU A 12 -17.26 -11.04 -21.17
N LEU A 13 -18.47 -10.51 -21.38
CA LEU A 13 -19.69 -11.06 -20.78
C LEU A 13 -19.98 -12.47 -21.31
N TYR A 14 -19.81 -12.67 -22.61
CA TYR A 14 -19.98 -13.96 -23.25
C TYR A 14 -19.01 -15.00 -22.67
N LEU A 15 -17.72 -14.64 -22.58
CA LEU A 15 -16.71 -15.50 -21.97
C LEU A 15 -17.00 -15.80 -20.50
N TYR A 16 -17.42 -14.80 -19.72
CA TYR A 16 -17.78 -15.00 -18.32
C TYR A 16 -18.96 -15.95 -18.15
N ASN A 17 -19.98 -15.82 -19.00
CA ASN A 17 -21.15 -16.68 -18.98
C ASN A 17 -20.78 -18.14 -19.29
N GLU A 18 -19.98 -18.38 -20.33
CA GLU A 18 -19.49 -19.73 -20.65
C GLU A 18 -18.68 -20.33 -19.49
N LEU A 19 -17.77 -19.55 -18.91
CA LEU A 19 -16.97 -19.99 -17.75
C LEU A 19 -17.83 -20.26 -16.52
N TYR A 20 -18.86 -19.43 -16.27
CA TYR A 20 -19.80 -19.63 -15.17
C TYR A 20 -20.60 -20.91 -15.37
N CYS A 21 -21.17 -21.14 -16.55
CA CYS A 21 -21.87 -22.38 -16.88
C CYS A 21 -20.96 -23.61 -16.73
N LEU A 22 -19.72 -23.52 -17.23
CA LEU A 22 -18.73 -24.58 -17.08
C LEU A 22 -18.38 -24.82 -15.61
N SER A 23 -18.33 -23.79 -14.77
CA SER A 23 -18.04 -23.91 -13.33
C SER A 23 -19.13 -24.64 -12.53
N GLN A 24 -20.37 -24.63 -13.03
CA GLN A 24 -21.51 -25.31 -12.41
C GLN A 24 -21.62 -26.77 -12.85
N CYS A 25 -20.88 -27.20 -13.87
CA CYS A 25 -20.82 -28.60 -14.26
C CYS A 25 -20.05 -29.42 -13.22
N GLU A 26 -20.53 -30.63 -12.90
CA GLU A 26 -19.86 -31.53 -11.94
C GLU A 26 -18.43 -31.88 -12.36
N SER A 27 -18.15 -31.85 -13.67
CA SER A 27 -16.82 -32.09 -14.25
C SER A 27 -15.83 -30.93 -14.05
N ALA A 28 -16.30 -29.73 -13.67
CA ALA A 28 -15.48 -28.52 -13.57
C ALA A 28 -14.36 -28.65 -12.54
N GLY A 29 -14.63 -29.36 -11.44
CA GLY A 29 -13.66 -29.63 -10.38
C GLY A 29 -12.46 -30.47 -10.83
N ASN A 30 -12.56 -31.13 -11.99
CA ASN A 30 -11.47 -31.91 -12.58
C ASN A 30 -10.56 -31.08 -13.51
N PHE A 31 -11.09 -29.99 -14.08
CA PHE A 31 -10.36 -29.16 -15.07
C PHE A 31 -9.84 -27.85 -14.49
N PHE A 32 -10.51 -27.31 -13.48
CA PHE A 32 -10.18 -26.00 -12.91
C PHE A 32 -9.82 -26.08 -11.44
N ASP A 33 -8.87 -25.23 -11.04
CA ASP A 33 -8.50 -25.07 -9.65
C ASP A 33 -9.71 -24.63 -8.80
N LYS A 34 -9.83 -25.18 -7.59
CA LYS A 34 -10.86 -24.78 -6.62
C LYS A 34 -10.84 -23.28 -6.32
N LYS A 35 -9.68 -22.63 -6.40
CA LYS A 35 -9.55 -21.17 -6.25
C LYS A 35 -10.16 -20.41 -7.44
N PHE A 36 -10.00 -20.93 -8.65
CA PHE A 36 -10.57 -20.36 -9.86
C PHE A 36 -12.10 -20.49 -9.86
N LEU A 37 -12.63 -21.66 -9.53
CA LEU A 37 -14.09 -21.87 -9.41
C LEU A 37 -14.72 -20.95 -8.35
N ARG A 38 -14.03 -20.69 -7.24
CA ARG A 38 -14.47 -19.72 -6.22
C ARG A 38 -14.50 -18.27 -6.71
N SER A 39 -13.75 -17.93 -7.76
CA SER A 39 -13.75 -16.57 -8.32
C SER A 39 -14.99 -16.31 -9.19
N LEU A 40 -15.62 -17.36 -9.72
CA LEU A 40 -16.88 -17.33 -10.49
C LEU A 40 -18.09 -17.39 -9.55
N LYS A 41 -18.12 -16.50 -8.57
CA LYS A 41 -19.15 -16.48 -7.51
C LYS A 41 -20.43 -15.76 -7.94
N TYR A 42 -20.32 -14.81 -8.85
CA TYR A 42 -21.40 -13.90 -9.22
C TYR A 42 -22.15 -14.42 -10.44
N LYS A 43 -23.46 -14.13 -10.51
CA LYS A 43 -24.24 -14.49 -11.69
C LYS A 43 -23.83 -13.61 -12.87
N PRO A 44 -23.88 -14.11 -14.11
CA PRO A 44 -23.62 -13.30 -15.30
C PRO A 44 -24.47 -12.03 -15.39
N GLU A 45 -25.72 -12.10 -14.92
CA GLU A 45 -26.66 -10.96 -14.83
C GLU A 45 -26.13 -9.83 -13.92
N GLU A 46 -25.53 -10.19 -12.77
CA GLU A 46 -24.95 -9.23 -11.81
C GLU A 46 -23.69 -8.58 -12.39
N VAL A 47 -22.93 -9.32 -13.20
CA VAL A 47 -21.73 -8.81 -13.89
C VAL A 47 -22.10 -7.87 -15.04
N GLU A 48 -23.19 -8.16 -15.76
CA GLU A 48 -23.73 -7.29 -16.80
C GLU A 48 -24.18 -5.94 -16.25
N GLU A 49 -24.86 -5.94 -15.10
CA GLU A 49 -25.30 -4.71 -14.43
C GLU A 49 -24.11 -3.83 -14.04
N VAL A 50 -23.04 -4.42 -13.49
CA VAL A 50 -21.81 -3.69 -13.14
C VAL A 50 -21.08 -3.16 -14.37
N LEU A 51 -20.97 -3.94 -15.44
CA LEU A 51 -20.29 -3.52 -16.68
C LEU A 51 -21.09 -2.47 -17.48
N SER A 52 -22.41 -2.48 -17.32
CA SER A 52 -23.34 -1.52 -17.94
C SER A 52 -23.47 -0.24 -17.13
N SER A 53 -23.32 -0.32 -15.81
CA SER A 53 -23.14 0.86 -14.99
C SER A 53 -21.86 1.56 -15.44
N SER A 54 -21.99 2.78 -15.97
CA SER A 54 -20.88 3.67 -16.27
C SER A 54 -20.27 4.20 -14.97
N VAL A 55 -19.96 3.31 -14.03
CA VAL A 55 -19.02 3.61 -12.96
C VAL A 55 -17.66 3.47 -13.62
N ASP A 56 -16.97 4.58 -13.80
CA ASP A 56 -15.58 4.59 -14.21
C ASP A 56 -14.77 3.62 -13.32
N ILE A 57 -14.55 2.38 -13.79
CA ILE A 57 -13.65 1.40 -13.16
C ILE A 57 -12.19 1.91 -13.23
N LEU A 58 -11.96 3.10 -13.79
CA LEU A 58 -10.73 3.86 -13.65
C LEU A 58 -10.47 4.32 -12.21
N ASP A 59 -11.49 4.36 -11.35
CA ASP A 59 -11.31 4.48 -9.90
C ASP A 59 -11.40 3.10 -9.23
N LYS A 60 -10.50 2.19 -9.60
CA LYS A 60 -9.74 1.55 -8.52
C LYS A 60 -8.92 2.66 -7.85
N LYS A 61 -9.60 3.51 -7.07
CA LYS A 61 -8.98 4.18 -5.95
C LYS A 61 -8.26 3.05 -5.23
N LYS A 62 -6.94 3.04 -5.34
CA LYS A 62 -6.12 2.54 -4.26
C LYS A 62 -6.74 3.19 -3.04
N THR A 63 -7.44 2.42 -2.24
CA THR A 63 -7.68 2.75 -0.84
C THR A 63 -6.33 2.65 -0.13
N GLY A 64 -5.31 3.32 -0.66
CA GLY A 64 -4.18 3.78 0.11
C GLY A 64 -4.77 4.94 0.87
N ASN A 65 -4.80 4.82 2.18
CA ASN A 65 -5.21 5.91 3.04
C ASN A 65 -4.41 7.13 2.56
N ASN A 66 -5.08 8.14 2.00
CA ASN A 66 -4.51 9.47 1.88
C ASN A 66 -4.39 9.97 3.31
N SER A 67 -3.41 9.44 4.03
CA SER A 67 -3.17 9.86 5.38
C SER A 67 -2.65 11.28 5.30
N GLU A 68 -3.11 12.11 6.24
CA GLU A 68 -2.70 13.51 6.34
C GLU A 68 -1.17 13.62 6.35
N ILE A 69 -0.49 12.60 6.88
CA ILE A 69 0.97 12.48 6.93
C ILE A 69 1.60 12.43 5.52
N ILE A 70 1.06 11.61 4.61
CA ILE A 70 1.59 11.49 3.24
C ILE A 70 1.38 12.80 2.45
N SER A 71 0.29 13.51 2.74
CA SER A 71 -0.05 14.77 2.06
C SER A 71 0.74 15.98 2.60
N ASN A 72 0.97 16.02 3.92
CA ASN A 72 1.56 17.17 4.61
C ASN A 72 3.09 17.11 4.71
N ILE A 73 3.69 15.93 4.65
CA ILE A 73 5.14 15.74 4.79
C ILE A 73 5.75 15.49 3.41
N GLN A 74 6.53 16.46 2.93
CA GLN A 74 7.19 16.43 1.62
C GLN A 74 8.70 16.69 1.70
N THR A 75 9.18 17.23 2.83
CA THR A 75 10.59 17.61 3.02
C THR A 75 11.25 16.86 4.16
N VAL A 76 12.57 16.72 4.10
CA VAL A 76 13.38 16.04 5.13
C VAL A 76 13.22 16.70 6.50
N GLU A 77 13.09 18.02 6.55
CA GLU A 77 12.88 18.80 7.78
C GLU A 77 11.52 18.50 8.43
N GLN A 78 10.47 18.36 7.63
CA GLN A 78 9.16 17.95 8.11
C GLN A 78 9.17 16.51 8.61
N VAL A 79 9.91 15.61 7.95
CA VAL A 79 10.12 14.24 8.43
C VAL A 79 10.83 14.27 9.79
N ARG A 80 11.88 15.08 9.94
CA ARG A 80 12.61 15.22 11.21
C ARG A 80 11.69 15.68 12.34
N LYS A 81 10.90 16.74 12.12
CA LYS A 81 9.96 17.26 13.12
C LYS A 81 8.91 16.21 13.50
N TYR A 82 8.29 15.57 12.51
CA TYR A 82 7.33 14.51 12.76
C TYR A 82 7.94 13.32 13.51
N PHE A 83 9.18 12.95 13.17
CA PHE A 83 9.91 11.88 13.81
C PHE A 83 10.18 12.20 15.28
N GLU A 84 10.67 13.41 15.58
CA GLU A 84 10.91 13.88 16.95
C GLU A 84 9.62 13.89 17.79
N ASP A 85 8.51 14.36 17.21
CA ASP A 85 7.23 14.49 17.91
C ASP A 85 6.52 13.14 18.14
N ASN A 86 6.64 12.18 17.21
CA ASN A 86 5.78 10.98 17.20
C ASN A 86 6.53 9.64 17.26
N LEU A 87 7.76 9.54 16.75
CA LEU A 87 8.46 8.27 16.56
C LEU A 87 9.72 8.12 17.41
N LEU A 88 10.30 9.21 17.90
CA LEU A 88 11.52 9.21 18.70
C LEU A 88 11.37 8.38 19.98
N VAL A 89 10.18 8.39 20.57
CA VAL A 89 9.83 7.63 21.78
C VAL A 89 10.04 6.12 21.57
N VAL A 90 9.82 5.59 20.36
CA VAL A 90 10.04 4.17 20.01
C VAL A 90 11.51 3.79 20.09
N CYS A 91 12.41 4.75 19.91
CA CYS A 91 13.86 4.52 19.89
C CYS A 91 14.53 4.64 21.27
N GLN A 92 13.76 4.94 22.32
CA GLN A 92 14.29 5.09 23.68
C GLN A 92 14.64 3.73 24.30
N PRO A 93 15.74 3.62 25.05
CA PRO A 93 16.21 2.35 25.60
C PRO A 93 15.30 1.78 26.71
N ASN A 94 14.50 2.63 27.37
CA ASN A 94 13.70 2.27 28.55
C ASN A 94 12.21 2.08 28.26
N ILE A 95 11.78 2.10 27.00
CA ILE A 95 10.37 1.96 26.63
C ILE A 95 9.95 0.49 26.60
N SER A 96 8.75 0.22 27.13
CA SER A 96 8.15 -1.11 27.12
C SER A 96 7.77 -1.56 25.70
N GLU A 97 7.78 -2.87 25.43
CA GLU A 97 7.34 -3.42 24.13
C GLU A 97 5.87 -3.10 23.82
N GLU A 98 5.04 -2.96 24.85
CA GLU A 98 3.63 -2.59 24.75
C GLU A 98 3.45 -1.15 24.26
N GLU A 99 4.23 -0.21 24.81
CA GLU A 99 4.24 1.19 24.37
C GLU A 99 4.82 1.32 22.96
N LYS A 100 5.90 0.60 22.63
CA LYS A 100 6.43 0.56 21.25
C LYS A 100 5.37 0.11 20.25
N SER A 101 4.66 -0.97 20.57
CA SER A 101 3.59 -1.51 19.73
C SER A 101 2.43 -0.52 19.59
N SER A 102 2.06 0.17 20.67
CA SER A 102 1.01 1.21 20.67
C SER A 102 1.36 2.37 19.73
N VAL A 103 2.60 2.88 19.79
CA VAL A 103 3.05 3.97 18.91
C VAL A 103 3.13 3.52 17.45
N LEU A 104 3.70 2.33 17.19
CA LEU A 104 3.80 1.76 15.84
C LEU A 104 2.45 1.35 15.22
N LYS A 105 1.39 1.22 16.03
CA LYS A 105 0.01 1.03 15.55
C LYS A 105 -0.64 2.33 15.10
N LYS A 106 -0.25 3.48 15.65
CA LYS A 106 -0.76 4.80 15.25
C LYS A 106 -0.28 5.21 13.86
N VAL A 107 0.82 4.62 13.38
CA VAL A 107 1.41 4.90 12.07
C VAL A 107 1.32 3.67 11.18
N THR A 108 0.79 3.84 9.99
CA THR A 108 0.67 2.81 8.96
C THR A 108 2.03 2.46 8.35
N LEU A 109 2.12 1.29 7.69
CA LEU A 109 3.36 0.91 7.01
C LEU A 109 3.65 1.83 5.81
N GLU A 110 2.60 2.28 5.13
CA GLU A 110 2.72 3.18 3.96
C GLU A 110 3.29 4.54 4.36
N GLU A 111 2.87 5.09 5.50
CA GLU A 111 3.44 6.32 6.05
C GLU A 111 4.93 6.17 6.36
N ILE A 112 5.33 5.06 6.99
CA ILE A 112 6.76 4.81 7.27
C ILE A 112 7.55 4.65 5.97
N LYS A 113 6.97 3.99 4.95
CA LYS A 113 7.58 3.89 3.61
C LYS A 113 7.75 5.27 2.97
N HIS A 114 6.75 6.15 3.10
CA HIS A 114 6.79 7.53 2.59
C HIS A 114 7.87 8.36 3.28
N LEU A 115 7.91 8.36 4.63
CA LEU A 115 8.96 9.03 5.40
C LEU A 115 10.36 8.53 5.01
N TYR A 116 10.52 7.20 4.87
CA TYR A 116 11.77 6.60 4.44
C TYR A 116 12.18 7.06 3.03
N GLN A 117 11.23 7.13 2.10
CA GLN A 117 11.49 7.59 0.74
C GLN A 117 11.91 9.06 0.69
N ILE A 118 11.33 9.93 1.53
CA ILE A 118 11.74 11.33 1.60
C ILE A 118 13.18 11.46 2.11
N VAL A 119 13.57 10.69 3.12
CA VAL A 119 14.89 10.76 3.74
C VAL A 119 15.98 10.18 2.85
N PHE A 120 15.73 9.02 2.24
CA PHE A 120 16.76 8.27 1.50
C PHE A 120 16.62 8.36 -0.03
N GLY A 121 15.53 8.91 -0.56
CA GLY A 121 15.25 8.97 -2.01
C GLY A 121 14.94 7.61 -2.65
N ILE A 122 14.87 6.53 -1.85
CA ILE A 122 14.64 5.16 -2.33
C ILE A 122 13.47 4.52 -1.59
N SER A 123 12.79 3.60 -2.27
CA SER A 123 11.70 2.84 -1.66
C SER A 123 12.22 1.78 -0.69
N LEU A 124 11.53 1.63 0.45
CA LEU A 124 11.81 0.59 1.42
C LEU A 124 11.49 -0.81 0.84
N ALA A 125 12.38 -1.79 1.04
CA ALA A 125 12.17 -3.16 0.61
C ALA A 125 10.92 -3.80 1.26
N ASP A 126 10.17 -4.59 0.49
CA ASP A 126 8.85 -5.11 0.93
C ASP A 126 8.89 -6.04 2.15
N LYS A 127 10.06 -6.62 2.47
CA LYS A 127 10.24 -7.51 3.64
C LYS A 127 10.69 -6.77 4.90
N CYS A 128 10.84 -5.44 4.87
CA CYS A 128 11.36 -4.68 5.99
C CYS A 128 10.28 -4.47 7.08
N LYS A 129 10.64 -4.70 8.35
CA LYS A 129 9.73 -4.42 9.47
C LYS A 129 9.62 -2.91 9.68
N LYS A 130 8.45 -2.45 10.13
CA LYS A 130 8.20 -1.03 10.49
C LYS A 130 9.29 -0.47 11.40
N ILE A 131 9.65 -1.22 12.44
CA ILE A 131 10.62 -0.80 13.44
C ILE A 131 12.03 -0.62 12.85
N ASP A 132 12.42 -1.49 11.92
CA ASP A 132 13.73 -1.42 11.27
C ASP A 132 13.83 -0.15 10.40
N ALA A 133 12.75 0.22 9.72
CA ALA A 133 12.69 1.46 8.94
C ALA A 133 12.78 2.71 9.84
N VAL A 134 12.11 2.70 11.00
CA VAL A 134 12.17 3.77 12.00
C VAL A 134 13.60 3.94 12.52
N TYR A 135 14.31 2.85 12.85
CA TYR A 135 15.70 2.92 13.28
C TYR A 135 16.63 3.47 12.19
N ARG A 136 16.45 3.07 10.93
CA ARG A 136 17.26 3.63 9.83
C ARG A 136 17.07 5.13 9.68
N ILE A 137 15.84 5.61 9.79
CA ILE A 137 15.54 7.06 9.74
C ILE A 137 16.23 7.78 10.89
N ARG A 138 16.22 7.20 12.10
CA ARG A 138 16.98 7.73 13.25
C ARG A 138 18.47 7.82 12.95
N ASP A 139 19.07 6.72 12.49
CA ASP A 139 20.51 6.64 12.22
C ASP A 139 20.94 7.69 11.18
N PHE A 140 20.08 7.97 10.19
CA PHE A 140 20.32 9.05 9.24
C PHE A 140 20.42 10.41 9.95
N PHE A 141 19.44 10.77 10.78
CA PHE A 141 19.45 12.07 11.47
C PHE A 141 20.55 12.19 12.52
N GLU A 142 20.93 11.09 13.20
CA GLU A 142 22.07 11.07 14.11
C GLU A 142 23.40 11.24 13.36
N ASN A 143 23.57 10.56 12.22
CA ASN A 143 24.78 10.69 11.40
C ASN A 143 24.89 12.08 10.76
N GLU A 144 23.77 12.65 10.28
CA GLU A 144 23.72 14.02 9.77
C GLU A 144 24.18 15.01 10.85
N LYS A 145 23.63 14.90 12.06
CA LYS A 145 24.03 15.73 13.20
C LYS A 145 25.51 15.56 13.53
N ARG A 146 26.00 14.32 13.57
CA ARG A 146 27.41 14.01 13.84
C ARG A 146 28.35 14.59 12.79
N THR A 147 28.01 14.50 11.51
CA THR A 147 28.80 15.08 10.42
C THR A 147 28.82 16.60 10.51
N VAL A 148 27.69 17.23 10.82
CA VAL A 148 27.64 18.68 11.07
C VAL A 148 28.52 19.06 12.27
N ASP A 149 28.43 18.35 13.40
CA ASP A 149 29.24 18.62 14.59
C ASP A 149 30.75 18.44 14.33
N LEU A 150 31.15 17.42 13.55
CA LEU A 150 32.54 17.18 13.17
C LEU A 150 33.09 18.25 12.20
N THR A 151 32.25 18.76 11.30
CA THR A 151 32.63 19.78 10.31
C THR A 151 32.57 21.20 10.84
N LYS A 152 31.86 21.43 11.95
CA LYS A 152 31.71 22.75 12.59
C LYS A 152 33.02 23.36 13.08
N ASN A 153 34.05 22.54 13.34
CA ASN A 153 35.38 22.99 13.76
C ASN A 153 36.43 22.96 12.61
N LEU A 154 36.00 22.64 11.38
CA LEU A 154 36.86 22.59 10.20
C LEU A 154 36.76 23.86 9.33
N TYR A 155 35.85 24.78 9.67
CA TYR A 155 35.68 26.10 9.04
C TYR A 155 35.96 27.22 10.03
#